data_AF-A0A8T0IG52-F1
#
_entry.id   AF-A0A8T0IG52-F1
#
_cell.length_a   1.000
_cell.length_b   1.000
_cell.length_c   1.000
_cell.angle_alpha   90.00
_cell.angle_beta   90.00
_cell.angle_gamma   90.00
#
_symmetry.space_group_name_H-M   'P 1'
#
loop_
_entity.id
_entity.type
_entity.pdbx_description
1 polymer ?
#
loop_
_entity_poly.entity_id
_entity_poly.type
_entity_poly.pdbx_seq_one_letter_code
_entity_poly.pdbx_strand_id
1 'polypeptide(L)'
;MEGSGLQGDAGHGGKDEEPVCKAGEVQALLFARAQELAGVSAVALEIQEGWTTANCFAAVVAKYPALKAISSCMMVALNHDYVTEPVLVKDGDELALIPPISGG
;
A
#
# COMPACT_ATOMS: atom_id res chain seq x y z
N MET A 1 47.72 39.32 -12.28
CA MET A 1 47.85 38.93 -10.86
C MET A 1 46.55 39.36 -10.20
N GLU A 2 45.67 38.55 -9.63
CA GLU A 2 45.64 37.21 -9.04
C GLU A 2 44.18 36.72 -9.21
N GLY A 3 43.80 35.46 -9.18
CA GLY A 3 44.50 34.24 -8.86
C GLY A 3 43.65 33.09 -9.39
N SER A 4 44.35 32.04 -9.79
CA SER A 4 43.79 30.74 -10.06
C SER A 4 43.09 30.21 -8.81
N GLY A 5 41.90 29.66 -8.99
CA GLY A 5 41.17 28.91 -7.96
C GLY A 5 40.50 27.70 -8.60
N LEU A 6 41.30 26.66 -8.89
CA LEU A 6 40.80 25.31 -9.08
C LEU A 6 40.49 24.71 -7.70
N GLN A 7 39.23 24.39 -7.44
CA GLN A 7 38.79 23.40 -6.45
C GLN A 7 37.30 23.15 -6.76
N GLY A 8 36.82 21.98 -7.16
CA GLY A 8 37.09 20.65 -6.62
C GLY A 8 35.95 20.30 -5.66
N ASP A 9 34.94 19.61 -6.17
CA ASP A 9 33.87 18.93 -5.41
C ASP A 9 33.37 17.81 -6.33
N ALA A 10 33.88 16.58 -6.19
CA ALA A 10 33.51 15.57 -5.20
C ALA A 10 32.06 15.09 -5.39
N GLY A 11 31.94 13.79 -5.65
CA GLY A 11 30.71 13.17 -6.11
C GLY A 11 29.56 13.25 -5.11
N HIS A 12 28.36 13.22 -5.67
CA HIS A 12 27.18 12.62 -5.05
C HIS A 12 26.70 11.62 -6.09
N GLY A 13 27.04 10.34 -5.93
CA GLY A 13 26.53 9.52 -4.85
C GLY A 13 25.41 8.72 -5.49
N GLY A 14 25.70 7.45 -5.76
CA GLY A 14 24.72 6.52 -6.29
C GLY A 14 23.42 6.66 -5.53
N LYS A 15 22.32 6.89 -6.25
CA LYS A 15 21.09 6.28 -5.81
C LYS A 15 21.21 4.84 -6.25
N ASP A 16 21.94 4.07 -5.45
CA ASP A 16 21.67 2.66 -5.26
C ASP A 16 20.19 2.58 -4.86
N GLU A 17 19.32 2.64 -5.86
CA GLU A 17 17.99 2.09 -5.75
C GLU A 17 18.28 0.60 -5.68
N GLU A 18 18.48 0.11 -4.45
CA GLU A 18 18.53 -1.31 -4.14
C GLU A 18 17.44 -1.98 -4.98
N PRO A 19 17.66 -3.16 -5.56
CA PRO A 19 16.58 -3.89 -6.18
C PRO A 19 15.62 -4.24 -5.05
N VAL A 20 14.72 -3.33 -4.72
CA VAL A 20 13.58 -3.63 -3.89
C VAL A 20 12.87 -4.68 -4.72
N CYS A 21 12.79 -5.89 -4.18
CA CYS A 21 12.16 -7.01 -4.85
C CYS A 21 10.65 -6.71 -4.91
N LYS A 22 10.27 -5.74 -5.75
CA LYS A 22 8.89 -5.41 -6.09
C LYS A 22 8.33 -6.69 -6.65
N ALA A 23 7.42 -7.30 -5.90
CA ALA A 23 6.71 -8.47 -6.36
C ALA A 23 5.57 -8.10 -7.31
N GLY A 24 5.10 -6.85 -7.25
CA GLY A 24 4.04 -6.36 -8.12
C GLY A 24 3.26 -5.18 -7.54
N GLU A 25 2.07 -4.97 -8.08
CA GLU A 25 1.08 -4.02 -7.60
C GLU A 25 -0.23 -4.74 -7.24
N VAL A 26 -0.88 -4.33 -6.16
CA VAL A 26 -2.21 -4.81 -5.73
C VAL A 26 -3.17 -3.64 -5.70
N GLN A 27 -4.39 -3.87 -6.17
CA GLN A 27 -5.45 -2.88 -6.14
C GLN A 27 -6.34 -3.09 -4.90
N ALA A 28 -6.22 -2.20 -3.91
CA ALA A 28 -7.09 -2.23 -2.74
C ALA A 28 -8.40 -1.47 -3.00
N LEU A 29 -9.51 -2.20 -3.07
CA LEU A 29 -10.85 -1.65 -3.26
C LEU A 29 -11.48 -1.31 -1.92
N LEU A 30 -12.00 -0.11 -1.77
CA LEU A 30 -12.67 0.38 -0.58
C LEU A 30 -14.18 0.34 -0.83
N PHE A 31 -14.99 -0.01 0.16
CA PHE A 31 -16.46 -0.03 0.04
C PHE A 31 -17.16 0.75 1.14
N ALA A 32 -18.35 1.28 0.83
CA ALA A 32 -19.24 1.97 1.76
C ALA A 32 -18.48 2.98 2.66
N ARG A 33 -18.54 2.78 3.98
CA ARG A 33 -17.89 3.68 4.95
C ARG A 33 -16.38 3.81 4.76
N ALA A 34 -15.72 2.79 4.21
CA ALA A 34 -14.31 2.84 3.88
C ALA A 34 -14.01 3.91 2.82
N GLN A 35 -14.83 3.97 1.76
CA GLN A 35 -14.67 4.98 0.70
C GLN A 35 -14.93 6.38 1.25
N GLU A 36 -15.95 6.54 2.10
CA GLU A 36 -16.25 7.84 2.71
C GLU A 36 -15.09 8.36 3.58
N LEU A 37 -14.45 7.46 4.35
CA LEU A 37 -13.34 7.82 5.22
C LEU A 37 -12.03 8.06 4.45
N ALA A 38 -11.77 7.27 3.39
CA ALA A 38 -10.58 7.41 2.57
C ALA A 38 -10.70 8.51 1.50
N GLY A 39 -11.92 8.89 1.12
CA GLY A 39 -12.21 9.81 0.02
C GLY A 39 -11.99 9.23 -1.38
N VAL A 40 -11.66 7.92 -1.47
CA VAL A 40 -11.34 7.22 -2.72
C VAL A 40 -11.98 5.83 -2.72
N SER A 41 -12.28 5.30 -3.91
CA SER A 41 -12.86 3.96 -4.09
C SER A 41 -11.81 2.86 -4.25
N ALA A 42 -10.59 3.20 -4.67
CA ALA A 42 -9.51 2.26 -4.88
C ALA A 42 -8.14 2.88 -4.58
N VAL A 43 -7.18 2.04 -4.20
CA VAL A 43 -5.80 2.42 -3.86
C VAL A 43 -4.84 1.41 -4.48
N ALA A 44 -3.97 1.87 -5.37
CA ALA A 44 -2.83 1.07 -5.83
C ALA A 44 -1.77 0.98 -4.72
N LEU A 45 -1.32 -0.23 -4.43
CA LEU A 45 -0.28 -0.53 -3.46
C LEU A 45 0.84 -1.32 -4.12
N GLU A 46 2.06 -0.83 -3.97
CA GLU A 46 3.25 -1.57 -4.36
C GLU A 46 3.54 -2.65 -3.32
N ILE A 47 3.68 -3.90 -3.76
CA ILE A 47 3.91 -5.05 -2.89
C ILE A 47 5.32 -5.63 -3.10
N GLN A 48 5.84 -6.28 -2.07
CA GLN A 48 7.11 -7.01 -2.12
C GLN A 48 6.87 -8.51 -2.01
N GLU A 49 7.90 -9.30 -2.31
CA GLU A 49 7.79 -10.76 -2.19
C GLU A 49 7.45 -11.17 -0.75
N GLY A 50 6.48 -12.07 -0.60
CA GLY A 50 6.00 -12.52 0.70
C GLY A 50 4.99 -11.58 1.37
N TRP A 51 4.55 -10.50 0.71
CA TRP A 51 3.46 -9.68 1.23
C TRP A 51 2.16 -10.48 1.33
N THR A 52 1.39 -10.17 2.36
CA THR A 52 0.08 -10.77 2.59
C THR A 52 -1.03 -9.73 2.53
N THR A 53 -2.27 -10.21 2.52
CA THR A 53 -3.47 -9.38 2.64
C THR A 53 -3.44 -8.48 3.89
N ALA A 54 -2.86 -8.97 5.00
CA ALA A 54 -2.68 -8.17 6.21
C ALA A 54 -1.62 -7.06 6.04
N ASN A 55 -0.54 -7.31 5.31
CA ASN A 55 0.46 -6.27 4.99
C ASN A 55 -0.17 -5.19 4.11
N CYS A 56 -0.91 -5.59 3.07
CA CYS A 56 -1.64 -4.67 2.19
C CYS A 56 -2.63 -3.83 3.00
N PHE A 57 -3.46 -4.47 3.83
CA PHE A 57 -4.40 -3.77 4.69
C PHE A 57 -3.73 -2.75 5.61
N ALA A 58 -2.64 -3.15 6.29
CA ALA A 58 -1.88 -2.25 7.15
C ALA A 58 -1.31 -1.05 6.36
N ALA A 59 -0.83 -1.27 5.13
CA ALA A 59 -0.36 -0.22 4.24
C ALA A 59 -1.48 0.77 3.86
N VAL A 60 -2.68 0.27 3.53
CA VAL A 60 -3.85 1.14 3.27
C VAL A 60 -4.21 1.96 4.51
N VAL A 61 -4.29 1.34 5.68
CA VAL A 61 -4.63 2.03 6.93
C VAL A 61 -3.56 3.03 7.35
N ALA A 62 -2.29 2.77 7.05
CA ALA A 62 -1.21 3.73 7.26
C ALA A 62 -1.33 4.95 6.33
N LYS A 63 -1.72 4.74 5.07
CA LYS A 63 -1.95 5.80 4.08
C LYS A 63 -3.23 6.60 4.38
N TYR A 64 -4.27 5.94 4.89
CA TYR A 64 -5.56 6.52 5.24
C TYR A 64 -5.89 6.21 6.71
N PRO A 65 -5.33 6.99 7.67
CA PRO A 65 -5.52 6.74 9.09
C PRO A 65 -6.97 6.83 9.56
N ALA A 66 -7.86 7.50 8.80
CA ALA A 66 -9.29 7.53 9.05
C ALA A 66 -9.93 6.13 9.06
N LEU A 67 -9.37 5.17 8.31
CA LEU A 67 -9.86 3.79 8.27
C LEU A 67 -9.65 3.03 9.58
N LYS A 68 -8.75 3.49 10.46
CA LYS A 68 -8.54 2.90 11.80
C LYS A 68 -9.82 2.84 12.64
N ALA A 69 -10.76 3.75 12.38
CA ALA A 69 -12.05 3.79 13.09
C ALA A 69 -12.92 2.56 12.83
N ILE A 70 -12.74 1.89 11.68
CA ILE A 70 -13.56 0.74 11.25
C ILE A 70 -12.71 -0.50 10.95
N SER A 71 -11.40 -0.42 11.09
CA SER A 71 -10.48 -1.50 10.73
C SER A 71 -10.70 -2.79 11.52
N SER A 72 -11.16 -2.70 12.77
CA SER A 72 -11.38 -3.87 13.64
C SER A 72 -12.64 -4.66 13.32
N CYS A 73 -13.59 -4.09 12.57
CA CYS A 73 -14.84 -4.75 12.18
C CYS A 73 -14.89 -5.02 10.67
N MET A 74 -13.79 -4.74 9.96
CA MET A 74 -13.70 -4.90 8.52
C MET A 74 -13.41 -6.34 8.14
N MET A 75 -14.05 -6.79 7.07
CA MET A 75 -13.69 -8.03 6.38
C MET A 75 -12.78 -7.70 5.19
N VAL A 76 -11.90 -8.63 4.87
CA VAL A 76 -11.01 -8.53 3.71
C VAL A 76 -11.37 -9.64 2.74
N ALA A 77 -11.40 -9.32 1.45
CA ALA A 77 -11.51 -10.32 0.40
C ALA A 77 -10.39 -10.14 -0.62
N LEU A 78 -9.81 -11.24 -1.09
CA LEU A 78 -8.78 -11.29 -2.12
C LEU A 78 -9.38 -11.91 -3.38
N ASN A 79 -9.36 -11.21 -4.51
CA ASN A 79 -9.93 -11.70 -5.78
C ASN A 79 -11.38 -12.24 -5.64
N HIS A 80 -12.23 -11.51 -4.92
CA HIS A 80 -13.62 -11.86 -4.61
C HIS A 80 -13.82 -13.01 -3.61
N ASP A 81 -12.76 -13.57 -3.03
CA ASP A 81 -12.86 -14.61 -2.00
C ASP A 81 -12.57 -14.01 -0.61
N TYR A 82 -13.45 -14.27 0.37
CA TYR A 82 -13.27 -13.75 1.71
C TYR A 82 -12.13 -14.46 2.43
N VAL A 83 -11.15 -13.69 2.88
CA VAL A 83 -9.99 -14.21 3.59
C VAL A 83 -10.13 -13.94 5.08
N THR A 84 -10.20 -15.01 5.88
CA THR A 84 -10.20 -14.91 7.35
C THR A 84 -8.80 -14.82 7.94
N GLU A 85 -7.81 -15.27 7.19
CA GLU A 85 -6.40 -15.31 7.57
C GLU A 85 -5.55 -14.54 6.56
N PRO A 86 -4.36 -14.05 6.96
CA PRO A 86 -3.43 -13.43 6.03
C PRO A 86 -2.98 -14.42 4.95
N VAL A 87 -3.30 -14.12 3.70
CA VAL A 87 -2.91 -14.90 2.52
C VAL A 87 -1.88 -14.13 1.72
N LEU A 88 -0.95 -14.83 1.07
CA LEU A 88 0.01 -14.21 0.15
C LEU A 88 -0.71 -13.53 -1.01
N VAL A 89 -0.33 -12.28 -1.27
CA VAL A 89 -0.80 -11.51 -2.43
C VAL A 89 0.20 -11.61 -3.58
N LYS A 90 -0.31 -11.44 -4.79
CA LYS A 90 0.46 -11.46 -6.03
C LYS A 90 0.22 -10.17 -6.82
N ASP A 91 1.10 -9.94 -7.78
CA ASP A 91 0.90 -8.88 -8.77
C ASP A 91 -0.47 -9.00 -9.45
N GLY A 92 -1.17 -7.87 -9.55
CA GLY A 92 -2.50 -7.77 -10.15
C GLY A 92 -3.65 -8.22 -9.28
N ASP A 93 -3.41 -8.68 -8.04
CA ASP A 93 -4.49 -9.08 -7.14
C ASP A 93 -5.37 -7.89 -6.71
N GLU A 94 -6.63 -8.19 -6.43
CA GLU A 94 -7.59 -7.21 -5.93
C GLU A 94 -7.94 -7.49 -4.47
N LEU A 95 -7.70 -6.50 -3.60
CA LEU A 95 -7.95 -6.60 -2.17
C LEU A 95 -9.13 -5.71 -1.76
N ALA A 96 -10.30 -6.30 -1.54
CA ALA A 96 -11.49 -5.58 -1.11
C ALA A 96 -11.56 -5.41 0.42
N LEU A 97 -11.72 -4.18 0.87
CA LEU A 97 -11.97 -3.80 2.26
C LEU A 97 -13.45 -3.55 2.47
N ILE A 98 -14.11 -4.54 3.10
CA ILE A 98 -15.56 -4.63 3.20
C ILE A 98 -15.94 -4.34 4.65
N PRO A 99 -16.37 -3.11 4.97
CA PRO A 99 -16.94 -2.83 6.30
C PRO A 99 -18.21 -3.65 6.53
N PRO A 100 -18.63 -3.85 7.80
CA PRO A 100 -19.84 -4.58 8.09
C PRO A 100 -21.01 -3.87 7.43
N ILE A 101 -21.68 -4.57 6.52
CA ILE A 101 -22.91 -4.07 5.91
C ILE A 101 -23.98 -4.01 6.99
N SER A 102 -24.44 -2.81 7.33
CA SER A 102 -25.71 -2.65 8.02
C SER A 102 -26.82 -3.06 7.06
N GLY A 103 -27.06 -4.37 6.96
CA GLY A 103 -28.23 -4.91 6.29
C GLY A 103 -29.47 -4.33 6.97
N GLY A 104 -30.28 -3.60 6.20
CA GLY A 104 -31.62 -3.19 6.60
C GLY A 104 -32.59 -4.36 6.57
#